data_AF-V4L5U0-F1
#
_entry.id   AF-V4L5U0-F1
#
_cell.length_a   1.000
_cell.length_b   1.000
_cell.length_c   1.000
_cell.angle_alpha   90.00
_cell.angle_beta   90.00
_cell.angle_gamma   90.00
#
_symmetry.space_group_name_H-M   'P 1'
#
loop_
_entity.id
_entity.type
_entity.pdbx_description
1 polymer ?
#
loop_
_entity_poly.entity_id
_entity_poly.type
_entity_poly.pdbx_seq_one_letter_code
_entity_poly.pdbx_strand_id
1 'polypeptide(L)'
;MFKVGPMGSSRSCYNSWESWDEKGHTMITAICISYSKYGIKSIQFSYVENGAHVMSKIYGSSSEVKANMYIQVRLEKDEYLTALSGDCNMSITSLTFHTNKRKHGPFCKRSGSLKSSKMEIDVGISDRSEFGGLFGTFSDYGGDGGDLISIGMYVLLPKLSPIPRTIITHNRTLGYQSPKIVDGFPVKPNRRYKPKLKDRILSMLGKALRFLTNL
;
A
#
# COMPACT_ATOMS: atom_id res chain seq x y z
N MET A 1 9.55 10.51 -4.88
CA MET A 1 8.55 9.44 -4.79
C MET A 1 9.10 8.22 -5.50
N PHE A 2 8.98 7.03 -4.93
CA PHE A 2 9.53 5.79 -5.49
C PHE A 2 8.44 4.73 -5.62
N LYS A 3 8.64 3.76 -6.53
CA LYS A 3 7.73 2.63 -6.73
C LYS A 3 8.02 1.53 -5.71
N VAL A 4 6.98 0.89 -5.21
CA VAL A 4 7.07 -0.34 -4.42
C VAL A 4 6.17 -1.41 -5.02
N GLY A 5 6.72 -2.61 -5.19
CA GLY A 5 6.13 -3.68 -5.97
C GLY A 5 6.58 -3.64 -7.44
N PRO A 6 5.74 -4.07 -8.39
CA PRO A 6 4.35 -4.48 -8.18
C PRO A 6 4.24 -5.89 -7.55
N MET A 7 3.11 -6.17 -6.90
CA MET A 7 2.68 -7.55 -6.65
C MET A 7 1.91 -8.05 -7.87
N GLY A 8 1.99 -9.34 -8.14
CA GLY A 8 1.44 -9.95 -9.35
C GLY A 8 2.48 -10.78 -10.11
N SER A 9 2.16 -11.13 -11.34
CA SER A 9 3.07 -11.92 -12.18
C SER A 9 4.05 -11.02 -12.93
N SER A 10 5.35 -11.30 -12.79
CA SER A 10 6.40 -10.75 -13.66
C SER A 10 6.61 -11.58 -14.94
N ARG A 11 6.11 -12.82 -14.95
CA ARG A 11 6.23 -13.74 -16.09
C ARG A 11 5.03 -13.54 -17.01
N SER A 12 5.29 -12.97 -18.18
CA SER A 12 4.29 -12.80 -19.21
C SER A 12 3.99 -14.16 -19.86
N CYS A 13 2.93 -14.83 -19.41
CA CYS A 13 2.25 -15.86 -20.21
C CYS A 13 1.30 -15.24 -21.24
N TYR A 14 1.23 -13.90 -21.27
CA TYR A 14 0.43 -13.11 -22.19
C TYR A 14 1.34 -12.49 -23.25
N ASN A 15 0.85 -12.37 -24.48
CA ASN A 15 1.65 -11.80 -25.57
C ASN A 15 1.56 -10.26 -25.63
N SER A 16 0.67 -9.66 -24.85
CA SER A 16 0.40 -8.21 -24.82
C SER A 16 -0.14 -7.76 -23.47
N TRP A 17 0.17 -6.52 -23.10
CA TRP A 17 -0.24 -5.92 -21.83
C TRP A 17 -0.35 -4.39 -21.93
N GLU A 18 -1.23 -3.81 -21.12
CA GLU A 18 -1.43 -2.37 -21.00
C GLU A 18 -1.04 -1.90 -19.59
N SER A 19 -0.08 -0.99 -19.52
CA SER A 19 0.34 -0.36 -18.25
C SER A 19 -0.50 0.87 -17.93
N TRP A 20 -0.71 1.10 -16.64
CA TRP A 20 -1.39 2.28 -16.14
C TRP A 20 -0.65 2.88 -14.94
N ASP A 21 -0.84 4.18 -14.76
CA ASP A 21 -0.11 4.98 -13.78
C ASP A 21 -1.02 6.09 -13.23
N GLU A 22 -1.27 6.05 -11.92
CA GLU A 22 -2.09 6.98 -11.12
C GLU A 22 -1.21 7.72 -10.11
N LYS A 23 0.03 8.03 -10.52
CA LYS A 23 0.99 8.81 -9.76
C LYS A 23 0.47 10.21 -9.40
N GLY A 24 0.61 10.59 -8.14
CA GLY A 24 0.28 11.92 -7.64
C GLY A 24 -1.15 12.05 -7.09
N HIS A 25 -2.01 11.08 -7.37
CA HIS A 25 -3.38 11.06 -6.85
C HIS A 25 -3.44 10.43 -5.45
N THR A 26 -3.23 11.26 -4.43
CA THR A 26 -3.08 10.81 -3.02
C THR A 26 -4.39 10.76 -2.23
N MET A 27 -5.45 11.38 -2.75
CA MET A 27 -6.76 11.48 -2.09
C MET A 27 -7.85 10.71 -2.83
N ILE A 28 -7.68 9.38 -2.87
CA ILE A 28 -8.72 8.47 -3.37
C ILE A 28 -9.93 8.50 -2.43
N THR A 29 -11.12 8.76 -2.97
CA THR A 29 -12.40 8.67 -2.24
C THR A 29 -13.15 7.38 -2.51
N ALA A 30 -12.99 6.80 -3.70
CA ALA A 30 -13.52 5.48 -4.00
C ALA A 30 -12.65 4.72 -4.99
N ILE A 31 -12.69 3.40 -4.89
CA ILE A 31 -12.06 2.47 -5.82
C ILE A 31 -13.16 1.58 -6.38
N CYS A 32 -13.34 1.64 -7.69
CA CYS A 32 -14.33 0.85 -8.42
C CYS A 32 -13.61 -0.30 -9.11
N ILE A 33 -14.09 -1.52 -8.93
CA ILE A 33 -13.44 -2.75 -9.40
C ILE A 33 -14.49 -3.57 -10.13
N SER A 34 -14.19 -3.94 -11.37
CA SER A 34 -14.95 -5.00 -12.05
C SER A 34 -14.17 -6.30 -12.04
N TYR A 35 -14.88 -7.42 -11.99
CA TYR A 35 -14.26 -8.74 -11.99
C TYR A 35 -15.14 -9.75 -12.69
N SER A 36 -14.52 -10.78 -13.25
CA SER A 36 -15.21 -11.93 -13.83
C SER A 36 -14.96 -13.17 -12.98
N LYS A 37 -15.49 -14.33 -13.41
CA LYS A 37 -15.08 -15.62 -12.85
C LYS A 37 -13.60 -15.96 -13.06
N TYR A 38 -12.91 -15.23 -13.94
CA TYR A 38 -11.52 -15.47 -14.32
C TYR A 38 -10.51 -14.58 -13.58
N GLY A 39 -10.91 -13.36 -13.21
CA GLY A 39 -9.98 -12.37 -12.65
C GLY A 39 -10.58 -10.97 -12.60
N ILE A 40 -9.81 -10.03 -12.03
CA ILE A 40 -10.13 -8.60 -11.99
C ILE A 40 -9.99 -8.03 -13.40
N LYS A 41 -11.03 -7.37 -13.90
CA LYS A 41 -11.14 -6.93 -15.30
C LYS A 41 -10.88 -5.44 -15.48
N SER A 42 -11.24 -4.63 -14.49
CA SER A 42 -10.91 -3.21 -14.52
C SER A 42 -10.86 -2.59 -13.14
N ILE A 43 -10.14 -1.48 -13.06
CA ILE A 43 -10.07 -0.61 -11.90
C ILE A 43 -10.31 0.83 -12.36
N GLN A 44 -11.06 1.59 -11.58
CA GLN A 44 -11.26 3.02 -11.73
C GLN A 44 -11.22 3.69 -10.36
N PHE A 45 -10.73 4.93 -10.32
CA PHE A 45 -10.56 5.68 -9.10
C PHE A 45 -11.43 6.93 -9.10
N SER A 46 -11.89 7.29 -7.92
CA SER A 46 -12.59 8.55 -7.66
C SER A 46 -11.73 9.43 -6.77
N TYR A 47 -11.72 10.72 -7.08
CA TYR A 47 -11.03 11.75 -6.33
C TYR A 47 -11.96 12.91 -6.00
N VAL A 48 -11.48 13.81 -5.14
CA VAL A 48 -12.03 15.16 -4.98
C VAL A 48 -11.01 16.15 -5.51
N GLU A 49 -11.33 16.80 -6.62
CA GLU A 49 -10.53 17.85 -7.23
C GLU A 49 -11.33 19.14 -7.26
N ASN A 50 -10.77 20.23 -6.70
CA ASN A 50 -11.45 21.53 -6.60
C ASN A 50 -12.86 21.46 -5.97
N GLY A 51 -13.08 20.53 -5.04
CA GLY A 51 -14.37 20.33 -4.38
C GLY A 51 -15.39 19.50 -5.19
N ALA A 52 -15.05 19.07 -6.41
CA ALA A 52 -15.88 18.20 -7.23
C ALA A 52 -15.37 16.76 -7.23
N HIS A 53 -16.29 15.80 -7.32
CA HIS A 53 -15.94 14.40 -7.53
C HIS A 53 -15.57 14.16 -9.00
N VAL A 54 -14.36 13.70 -9.23
CA VAL A 54 -13.86 13.35 -10.58
C VAL A 54 -13.49 11.87 -10.60
N MET A 55 -13.76 11.21 -11.73
CA MET A 55 -13.34 9.83 -11.98
C MET A 55 -12.10 9.82 -12.85
N SER A 56 -11.19 8.89 -12.59
CA SER A 56 -10.16 8.51 -13.57
C SER A 56 -10.81 7.88 -14.80
N LYS A 57 -10.01 7.71 -15.86
CA LYS A 57 -10.35 6.73 -16.90
C LYS A 57 -10.44 5.33 -16.27
N ILE A 58 -11.15 4.42 -16.94
CA ILE A 58 -11.16 3.00 -16.58
C ILE A 58 -9.85 2.38 -17.07
N TYR A 59 -9.18 1.62 -16.21
CA TYR A 59 -8.00 0.82 -16.57
C TYR A 59 -8.39 -0.64 -16.70
N GLY A 60 -7.95 -1.30 -17.78
CA GLY A 60 -8.39 -2.64 -18.15
C GLY A 60 -9.59 -2.60 -19.08
N SER A 61 -10.48 -3.59 -19.00
CA SER A 61 -11.64 -3.69 -19.89
C SER A 61 -12.72 -2.64 -19.56
N SER A 62 -13.14 -1.89 -20.57
CA SER A 62 -14.30 -0.98 -20.50
C SER A 62 -15.61 -1.64 -20.97
N SER A 63 -15.59 -2.95 -21.24
CA SER A 63 -16.77 -3.70 -21.66
C SER A 63 -17.88 -3.66 -20.61
N GLU A 64 -19.14 -3.84 -21.05
CA GLU A 64 -20.31 -3.75 -20.17
C GLU A 64 -20.25 -4.82 -19.06
N VAL A 65 -19.98 -4.36 -17.84
CA VAL A 65 -19.86 -5.22 -16.66
C VAL A 65 -21.26 -5.54 -16.16
N LYS A 66 -21.59 -6.83 -16.04
CA LYS A 66 -22.84 -7.26 -15.39
C LYS A 66 -22.91 -6.67 -13.98
N ALA A 67 -24.07 -6.18 -13.55
CA ALA A 67 -24.22 -5.47 -12.27
C ALA A 67 -23.71 -6.27 -11.04
N ASN A 68 -23.75 -7.60 -11.08
CA ASN A 68 -23.24 -8.48 -10.01
C ASN A 68 -21.72 -8.74 -10.04
N MET A 69 -21.00 -8.07 -10.93
CA MET A 69 -19.56 -8.23 -11.20
C MET A 69 -18.78 -6.93 -10.95
N TYR A 70 -19.35 -6.05 -10.13
CA TYR A 70 -18.83 -4.72 -9.83
C TYR A 70 -18.84 -4.46 -8.33
N ILE A 71 -17.76 -3.89 -7.81
CA ILE A 71 -17.60 -3.50 -6.41
C ILE A 71 -17.12 -2.06 -6.35
N GLN A 72 -17.72 -1.26 -5.47
CA GLN A 72 -17.25 0.06 -5.12
C GLN A 72 -16.80 0.09 -3.67
N VAL A 73 -15.52 0.37 -3.46
CA VAL A 73 -14.92 0.61 -2.15
C VAL A 73 -14.95 2.11 -1.88
N ARG A 74 -15.63 2.54 -0.82
CA ARG A 74 -15.66 3.94 -0.40
C ARG A 74 -14.70 4.15 0.77
N LEU A 75 -13.83 5.14 0.65
CA LEU A 75 -12.88 5.52 1.69
C LEU A 75 -13.43 6.73 2.46
N GLU A 76 -13.30 6.69 3.77
CA GLU A 76 -13.62 7.84 4.63
C GLU A 76 -12.58 8.98 4.45
N LYS A 77 -12.94 10.21 4.85
CA LYS A 77 -12.11 11.41 4.65
C LYS A 77 -10.69 11.28 5.22
N ASP A 78 -10.51 10.58 6.32
CA ASP A 78 -9.23 10.30 6.99
C ASP A 78 -8.75 8.85 6.78
N GLU A 79 -9.37 8.11 5.87
CA GLU A 79 -8.94 6.77 5.43
C GLU A 79 -8.04 6.86 4.19
N TYR A 80 -6.88 6.22 4.24
CA TYR A 80 -5.89 6.19 3.15
C TYR A 80 -5.24 4.82 3.02
N LEU A 81 -4.78 4.51 1.81
CA LEU A 81 -4.11 3.24 1.52
C LEU A 81 -2.74 3.18 2.22
N THR A 82 -2.48 2.04 2.84
CA THR A 82 -1.23 1.76 3.56
C THR A 82 -0.51 0.53 3.00
N ALA A 83 -1.26 -0.44 2.50
CA ALA A 83 -0.73 -1.69 1.98
C ALA A 83 -1.68 -2.30 0.93
N LEU A 84 -1.14 -3.23 0.14
CA LEU A 84 -1.91 -4.09 -0.76
C LEU A 84 -1.58 -5.54 -0.44
N SER A 85 -2.56 -6.44 -0.52
CA SER A 85 -2.28 -7.88 -0.49
C SER A 85 -3.21 -8.65 -1.41
N GLY A 86 -2.84 -9.87 -1.76
CA GLY A 86 -3.66 -10.69 -2.62
C GLY A 86 -3.05 -12.04 -2.92
N ASP A 87 -3.77 -12.80 -3.74
CA ASP A 87 -3.33 -14.06 -4.30
C ASP A 87 -3.03 -13.87 -5.79
N CYS A 88 -1.89 -14.37 -6.25
CA CYS A 88 -1.48 -14.33 -7.64
C CYS A 88 -1.33 -15.75 -8.20
N ASN A 89 -1.89 -15.98 -9.38
CA ASN A 89 -1.63 -17.16 -10.21
C ASN A 89 -1.69 -16.75 -11.68
N MET A 90 -0.53 -16.41 -12.26
CA MET A 90 -0.37 -15.77 -13.58
C MET A 90 -0.99 -14.37 -13.72
N SER A 91 -2.06 -14.09 -12.98
CA SER A 91 -2.70 -12.79 -12.79
C SER A 91 -3.14 -12.64 -11.32
N ILE A 92 -3.54 -11.43 -10.92
CA ILE A 92 -4.08 -11.16 -9.59
C ILE A 92 -5.48 -11.79 -9.49
N THR A 93 -5.54 -12.86 -8.71
CA THR A 93 -6.75 -13.66 -8.46
C THR A 93 -7.48 -13.26 -7.19
N SER A 94 -6.86 -12.47 -6.31
CA SER A 94 -7.57 -11.79 -5.23
C SER A 94 -6.86 -10.49 -4.88
N LEU A 95 -7.61 -9.47 -4.49
CA LEU A 95 -7.05 -8.16 -4.14
C LEU A 95 -7.72 -7.61 -2.88
N THR A 96 -6.89 -7.21 -1.93
CA THR A 96 -7.29 -6.54 -0.70
C THR A 96 -6.55 -5.22 -0.58
N PHE A 97 -7.31 -4.15 -0.38
CA PHE A 97 -6.76 -2.84 -0.07
C PHE A 97 -6.70 -2.68 1.45
N HIS A 98 -5.51 -2.40 1.99
CA HIS A 98 -5.35 -2.11 3.40
C HIS A 98 -5.30 -0.61 3.57
N THR A 99 -6.03 -0.12 4.55
CA THR A 99 -6.04 1.28 4.94
C THR A 99 -5.55 1.43 6.37
N ASN A 100 -5.31 2.67 6.79
CA ASN A 100 -5.07 2.99 8.20
C ASN A 100 -6.24 2.64 9.13
N LYS A 101 -7.43 2.32 8.60
CA LYS A 101 -8.61 1.98 9.38
C LYS A 101 -9.01 0.50 9.30
N ARG A 102 -9.00 -0.08 8.10
CA ARG A 102 -9.56 -1.42 7.85
C ARG A 102 -8.97 -2.05 6.59
N LYS A 103 -9.41 -3.27 6.31
CA LYS A 103 -9.11 -3.98 5.07
C LYS A 103 -10.38 -4.07 4.23
N HIS A 104 -10.26 -3.78 2.94
CA HIS A 104 -11.34 -3.90 1.95
C HIS A 104 -11.01 -5.06 1.01
N GLY A 105 -11.82 -6.12 1.05
CA GLY A 105 -11.58 -7.36 0.31
C GLY A 105 -11.40 -8.58 1.23
N PRO A 106 -10.87 -9.71 0.72
CA PRO A 106 -10.37 -9.89 -0.64
C PRO A 106 -11.47 -9.89 -1.70
N PHE A 107 -11.25 -9.16 -2.79
CA PHE A 107 -12.13 -9.13 -3.94
C PHE A 107 -11.73 -10.19 -4.97
N CYS A 108 -12.69 -10.63 -5.80
CA CYS A 108 -12.47 -11.59 -6.88
C CYS A 108 -11.95 -12.96 -6.44
N LYS A 109 -12.31 -13.48 -5.25
CA LYS A 109 -11.79 -14.79 -4.77
C LYS A 109 -12.16 -15.93 -5.73
N ARG A 110 -11.22 -16.33 -6.60
CA ARG A 110 -11.42 -17.42 -7.55
C ARG A 110 -11.56 -18.73 -6.79
N SER A 111 -12.70 -19.41 -6.95
CA SER A 111 -12.92 -20.74 -6.39
C SER A 111 -12.18 -21.79 -7.25
N GLY A 112 -11.27 -22.56 -6.65
CA GLY A 112 -10.61 -23.69 -7.32
C GLY A 112 -9.18 -23.98 -6.83
N SER A 113 -8.76 -25.25 -6.97
CA SER A 113 -7.51 -25.85 -6.47
C SER A 113 -6.22 -25.41 -7.20
N LEU A 114 -6.20 -24.26 -7.90
CA LEU A 114 -4.95 -23.80 -8.48
C LEU A 114 -4.06 -23.20 -7.38
N LYS A 115 -2.81 -23.67 -7.29
CA LYS A 115 -1.82 -23.11 -6.37
C LYS A 115 -1.63 -21.62 -6.71
N SER A 116 -2.04 -20.75 -5.80
CA SER A 116 -1.77 -19.31 -5.86
C SER A 116 -0.67 -18.93 -4.86
N SER A 117 0.10 -17.91 -5.22
CA SER A 117 1.09 -17.30 -4.34
C SER A 117 0.47 -16.10 -3.63
N LYS A 118 0.49 -16.11 -2.29
CA LYS A 118 0.15 -14.93 -1.50
C LYS A 118 1.23 -13.88 -1.68
N MET A 119 0.81 -12.64 -1.91
CA MET A 119 1.70 -11.48 -2.06
C MET A 119 1.17 -10.31 -1.23
N GLU A 120 2.09 -9.49 -0.74
CA GLU A 120 1.79 -8.32 0.05
C GLU A 120 2.83 -7.22 -0.20
N ILE A 121 2.34 -5.99 -0.34
CA ILE A 121 3.13 -4.77 -0.30
C ILE A 121 2.72 -4.02 0.96
N ASP A 122 3.57 -4.07 1.98
CA ASP A 122 3.45 -3.22 3.17
C ASP A 122 4.75 -2.43 3.39
N VAL A 123 4.63 -1.13 3.15
CA VAL A 123 5.71 -0.14 3.22
C VAL A 123 5.71 0.63 4.53
N GLY A 124 4.77 0.35 5.44
CA GLY A 124 4.66 1.06 6.70
C GLY A 124 4.31 2.54 6.54
N ILE A 125 3.45 2.87 5.57
CA ILE A 125 2.81 4.19 5.44
C ILE A 125 2.09 4.47 6.76
N SER A 126 2.49 5.54 7.44
CA SER A 126 1.89 5.97 8.72
C SER A 126 1.13 7.28 8.62
N ASP A 127 1.31 7.99 7.51
CA ASP A 127 0.70 9.28 7.25
C ASP A 127 0.22 9.32 5.81
N ARG A 128 -0.94 9.95 5.59
CA ARG A 128 -1.53 10.07 4.24
C ARG A 128 -0.56 10.67 3.23
N SER A 129 0.28 11.62 3.64
CA SER A 129 1.24 12.29 2.76
C SER A 129 2.37 11.39 2.26
N GLU A 130 2.53 10.20 2.85
CA GLU A 130 3.47 9.17 2.38
C GLU A 130 2.89 8.35 1.22
N PHE A 131 1.56 8.30 1.04
CA PHE A 131 0.92 7.63 -0.09
C PHE A 131 0.98 8.51 -1.34
N GLY A 132 1.44 7.94 -2.45
CA GLY A 132 1.77 8.66 -3.68
C GLY A 132 0.98 8.27 -4.92
N GLY A 133 0.01 7.36 -4.80
CA GLY A 133 -0.76 6.81 -5.92
C GLY A 133 -0.47 5.33 -6.19
N LEU A 134 -1.05 4.82 -7.28
CA LEU A 134 -0.99 3.42 -7.69
C LEU A 134 -0.47 3.30 -9.12
N PHE A 135 0.02 2.12 -9.47
CA PHE A 135 0.35 1.78 -10.84
C PHE A 135 0.13 0.29 -11.05
N GLY A 136 0.06 -0.16 -12.30
CA GLY A 136 -0.10 -1.57 -12.58
C GLY A 136 -0.14 -1.89 -14.05
N THR A 137 -0.55 -3.13 -14.32
CA THR A 137 -0.64 -3.65 -15.68
C THR A 137 -1.84 -4.59 -15.79
N PHE A 138 -2.59 -4.49 -16.88
CA PHE A 138 -3.57 -5.48 -17.32
C PHE A 138 -3.00 -6.27 -18.49
N SER A 139 -3.43 -7.53 -18.66
CA SER A 139 -3.20 -8.20 -19.93
C SER A 139 -4.07 -7.56 -20.99
N ASP A 140 -3.63 -7.66 -22.24
CA ASP A 140 -4.41 -7.24 -23.40
C ASP A 140 -4.72 -8.47 -24.24
N TYR A 141 -5.99 -8.78 -24.46
CA TYR A 141 -6.44 -9.86 -25.35
C TYR A 141 -7.00 -9.28 -26.66
N GLY A 142 -6.23 -8.43 -27.33
CA GLY A 142 -6.63 -7.89 -28.63
C GLY A 142 -7.72 -6.83 -28.54
N GLY A 143 -7.70 -5.97 -27.52
CA GLY A 143 -8.57 -4.79 -27.41
C GLY A 143 -9.78 -4.95 -26.49
N ASP A 144 -10.19 -6.17 -26.13
CA ASP A 144 -11.33 -6.39 -25.22
C ASP A 144 -10.98 -6.23 -23.72
N GLY A 145 -9.70 -6.02 -23.41
CA GLY A 145 -9.17 -5.87 -22.05
C GLY A 145 -9.06 -7.19 -21.28
N GLY A 146 -7.92 -7.40 -20.62
CA GLY A 146 -7.60 -8.64 -19.93
C GLY A 146 -7.72 -8.59 -18.41
N ASP A 147 -6.97 -9.45 -17.74
CA ASP A 147 -6.96 -9.57 -16.28
C ASP A 147 -5.89 -8.67 -15.68
N LEU A 148 -6.11 -8.18 -14.46
CA LEU A 148 -5.09 -7.44 -13.72
C LEU A 148 -3.88 -8.34 -13.46
N ILE A 149 -2.74 -7.99 -14.04
CA ILE A 149 -1.50 -8.78 -13.94
C ILE A 149 -0.67 -8.33 -12.76
N SER A 150 -0.57 -7.01 -12.57
CA SER A 150 0.27 -6.44 -11.53
C SER A 150 -0.31 -5.14 -10.99
N ILE A 151 -0.06 -4.87 -9.70
CA ILE A 151 -0.40 -3.61 -9.04
C ILE A 151 0.68 -3.26 -8.02
N GLY A 152 1.04 -1.98 -7.97
CA GLY A 152 2.05 -1.45 -7.05
C GLY A 152 1.64 -0.08 -6.51
N MET A 153 2.45 0.41 -5.57
CA MET A 153 2.21 1.67 -4.87
C MET A 153 3.35 2.64 -5.13
N TYR A 154 3.01 3.91 -5.26
CA TYR A 154 3.96 5.00 -5.12
C TYR A 154 4.02 5.44 -3.66
N VAL A 155 5.25 5.63 -3.16
CA VAL A 155 5.50 6.04 -1.77
C VAL A 155 6.41 7.25 -1.75
N LEU A 156 6.05 8.25 -0.95
CA LEU A 156 6.89 9.39 -0.62
C LEU A 156 7.67 9.07 0.66
N LEU A 157 8.91 9.55 0.71
CA LEU A 157 9.67 9.48 1.95
C LEU A 157 8.98 10.32 3.02
N PRO A 158 8.94 9.86 4.28
CA PRO A 158 8.48 10.67 5.39
C PRO A 158 9.22 12.01 5.35
N LYS A 159 8.50 13.12 5.46
CA LYS A 159 9.15 14.41 5.68
C LYS A 159 9.92 14.27 6.99
N LEU A 160 11.25 14.24 6.91
CA LEU A 160 12.10 14.34 8.08
C LEU A 160 11.69 15.64 8.77
N SER A 161 11.09 15.55 9.96
CA SER A 161 10.89 16.75 10.77
C SER A 161 12.27 17.38 10.99
N PRO A 162 12.40 18.72 10.92
CA PRO A 162 13.62 19.37 11.34
C PRO A 162 13.96 18.87 12.74
N ILE A 163 15.16 18.31 12.89
CA ILE A 163 15.66 17.93 14.21
C ILE A 163 15.54 19.19 15.08
N PRO A 164 14.82 19.16 16.21
CA PRO A 164 14.84 20.28 17.14
C PRO A 164 16.30 20.51 17.51
N ARG A 165 16.87 21.65 17.10
CA ARG A 165 18.19 22.04 17.58
C ARG A 165 18.03 22.31 19.07
N THR A 166 18.30 21.32 19.89
CA THR A 166 18.48 21.54 21.32
C THR A 166 19.71 22.42 21.46
N ILE A 167 19.53 23.72 21.68
CA ILE A 167 20.60 24.58 22.16
C ILE A 167 20.90 24.08 23.57
N ILE A 168 21.96 23.30 23.71
CA ILE A 168 22.49 22.93 25.03
C ILE A 168 23.17 24.17 25.58
N THR A 169 22.44 24.97 26.35
CA THR A 169 23.09 25.89 27.29
C THR A 169 23.70 25.03 28.38
N HIS A 170 25.01 24.82 28.33
CA HIS A 170 25.76 24.17 29.40
C HIS A 170 25.72 25.03 30.65
N ASN A 171 24.71 24.85 31.49
CA ASN A 171 24.66 25.37 32.86
C ASN A 171 23.82 24.42 33.72
N ARG A 172 24.42 23.33 34.21
CA ARG A 172 24.12 22.75 35.53
C ARG A 172 25.07 21.62 35.90
N THR A 173 25.76 21.83 37.00
CA THR A 173 26.56 20.89 37.76
C THR A 173 25.73 19.63 38.08
N LEU A 174 26.22 18.46 37.68
CA LEU A 174 25.63 17.16 38.00
C LEU A 174 25.82 16.86 39.49
N GLY A 175 24.79 17.12 40.30
CA GLY A 175 24.69 16.55 41.64
C GLY A 175 24.31 15.07 41.51
N TYR A 176 25.30 14.17 41.58
CA TYR A 176 25.04 12.75 41.77
C TYR A 176 24.46 12.53 43.17
N GLN A 177 23.18 12.18 43.26
CA GLN A 177 22.60 11.52 44.43
C GLN A 177 22.42 10.04 44.10
N SER A 178 23.19 9.19 44.80
CA SER A 178 23.07 7.73 44.74
C SER A 178 21.68 7.28 45.23
N PRO A 179 21.01 6.31 44.58
CA PRO A 179 19.74 5.80 45.07
C PRO A 179 19.93 4.99 46.37
N LYS A 180 19.09 5.24 47.38
CA LYS A 180 18.93 4.31 48.51
C LYS A 180 18.18 3.07 48.05
N ILE A 181 18.75 1.90 48.32
CA ILE A 181 18.14 0.58 48.06
C ILE A 181 17.32 0.20 49.29
N VAL A 182 16.01 -0.01 49.12
CA VAL A 182 15.18 -0.78 50.05
C VAL A 182 14.33 -1.72 49.20
N ASP A 183 14.43 -3.01 49.54
CA ASP A 183 13.70 -4.19 49.04
C ASP A 183 13.65 -4.37 47.52
N GLY A 184 14.68 -5.08 47.03
CA GLY A 184 14.94 -5.29 45.62
C GLY A 184 13.84 -6.03 44.87
N PHE A 185 13.18 -5.34 43.96
CA PHE A 185 12.98 -5.70 42.54
C PHE A 185 12.52 -4.44 41.79
N PRO A 186 13.24 -3.94 40.77
CA PRO A 186 12.77 -2.78 40.01
C PRO A 186 11.61 -3.19 39.08
N VAL A 187 10.41 -2.66 39.35
CA VAL A 187 9.28 -2.72 38.41
C VAL A 187 9.60 -1.83 37.20
N LYS A 188 9.76 -2.45 36.02
CA LYS A 188 9.93 -1.70 34.77
C LYS A 188 8.62 -1.01 34.40
N PRO A 189 8.60 0.31 34.11
CA PRO A 189 7.40 0.96 33.60
C PRO A 189 7.06 0.41 32.20
N ASN A 190 5.80 -0.02 32.03
CA ASN A 190 5.23 -0.48 30.76
C ASN A 190 5.21 0.68 29.75
N ARG A 191 6.29 0.85 28.99
CA ARG A 191 6.32 1.75 27.83
C ARG A 191 5.75 1.01 26.63
N ARG A 192 4.53 1.38 26.24
CA ARG A 192 3.95 1.06 24.93
C ARG A 192 4.98 1.42 23.85
N TYR A 193 5.53 0.40 23.19
CA TYR A 193 6.57 0.55 22.19
C TYR A 193 5.99 1.22 20.94
N LYS A 194 6.25 2.52 20.76
CA LYS A 194 6.17 3.17 19.45
C LYS A 194 7.54 3.03 18.79
N PRO A 195 7.66 2.43 17.60
CA PRO A 195 8.95 2.28 16.93
C PRO A 195 9.58 3.67 16.73
N LYS A 196 10.83 3.81 17.15
CA LYS A 196 11.56 5.07 17.02
C LYS A 196 11.81 5.30 15.53
N LEU A 197 11.89 6.55 15.10
CA LEU A 197 12.14 6.94 13.70
C LEU A 197 13.31 6.17 13.06
N LYS A 198 14.34 5.86 13.86
CA LYS A 198 15.49 5.03 13.45
C LYS A 198 15.08 3.61 13.03
N ASP A 199 14.16 2.98 13.74
CA ASP A 199 13.68 1.63 13.45
C ASP A 199 12.85 1.61 12.15
N ARG A 200 12.08 2.68 11.88
CA ARG A 200 11.36 2.85 10.60
C ARG A 200 12.33 3.02 9.44
N ILE A 201 13.35 3.87 9.57
CA ILE A 201 14.36 4.09 8.51
C ILE A 201 15.15 2.81 8.24
N LEU A 202 15.59 2.10 9.28
CA LEU A 202 16.30 0.83 9.15
C LEU A 202 15.42 -0.25 8.51
N SER A 203 14.14 -0.32 8.85
CA SER A 203 13.18 -1.22 8.21
C SER A 203 12.99 -0.91 6.72
N MET A 204 12.86 0.38 6.38
CA MET A 204 12.74 0.83 4.99
C MET A 204 13.98 0.50 4.16
N LEU A 205 15.18 0.78 4.68
CA LEU A 205 16.45 0.47 4.02
C LEU A 205 16.68 -1.04 3.90
N GLY A 206 16.38 -1.81 4.95
CA GLY A 206 16.49 -3.27 4.93
C GLY A 206 15.48 -3.94 3.99
N LYS A 207 14.30 -3.35 3.77
CA LYS A 207 13.37 -3.79 2.74
C LYS A 207 13.89 -3.44 1.34
N ALA A 208 14.36 -2.21 1.12
CA ALA A 208 14.94 -1.78 -0.17
C ALA A 208 16.15 -2.62 -0.60
N LEU A 209 17.06 -2.97 0.32
CA LEU A 209 18.20 -3.83 0.02
C LEU A 209 17.79 -5.24 -0.41
N ARG A 210 16.77 -5.83 0.23
CA ARG A 210 16.25 -7.16 -0.14
C ARG A 210 15.65 -7.22 -1.54
N PHE A 211 15.24 -6.08 -2.10
CA PHE A 211 14.79 -6.01 -3.50
C PHE A 211 15.94 -5.94 -4.49
N LEU A 212 17.10 -5.38 -4.11
CA LEU A 212 18.28 -5.29 -4.98
C LEU A 212 19.06 -6.61 -5.06
N THR A 213 18.97 -7.47 -4.04
CA THR A 213 19.68 -8.75 -3.98
C THR A 213 18.92 -9.93 -4.61
N ASN A 214 17.68 -9.71 -5.07
CA ASN A 214 16.85 -10.72 -5.75
C ASN A 214 16.73 -10.47 -7.26
N LEU A 215 17.66 -9.71 -7.84
CA LEU A 215 17.88 -9.54 -9.27
C LEU A 215 18.93 -10.54 -9.76
#